data_AF-A0A7G9L7D3-F1
#
_entry.id   AF-A0A7G9L7D3-F1
#
_cell.length_a   1.000
_cell.length_b   1.000
_cell.length_c   1.000
_cell.angle_alpha   90.00
_cell.angle_beta   90.00
_cell.angle_gamma   90.00
#
_symmetry.space_group_name_H-M   'P 1'
#
loop_
_entity.id
_entity.type
_entity.pdbx_description
1 polymer ?
#
loop_
_entity_poly.entity_id
_entity_poly.type
_entity_poly.pdbx_seq_one_letter_code
_entity_poly.pdbx_strand_id
1 'polypeptide(L)'
;MTIKYFLNPLFLKPKLSLPEIIKFLNEKKCSFIEYKNLNKNEKQRNIFNHTKGFTIENVIYAKSEYKIIGFSESENIYKIFWLNLESSLRLFGKRELNFIEEKDSELLIELQNKYNKEIIIVTDKCPACKNGILTNEIECKSCGLNLVA
;
A
#
# COMPACT_ATOMS: atom_id res chain seq x y z
N MET A 1 7.50 -35.29 -32.31
CA MET A 1 8.19 -35.33 -31.00
C MET A 1 8.00 -33.97 -30.35
N THR A 2 6.92 -33.82 -29.59
CA THR A 2 6.46 -32.55 -29.02
C THR A 2 7.26 -32.24 -27.77
N ILE A 3 8.34 -31.46 -27.91
CA ILE A 3 9.03 -30.88 -26.75
C ILE A 3 8.11 -29.77 -26.22
N LYS A 4 7.22 -30.12 -25.28
CA LYS A 4 6.55 -29.17 -24.41
C LYS A 4 7.64 -28.52 -23.56
N TYR A 5 8.15 -27.38 -24.01
CA TYR A 5 8.94 -26.51 -23.17
C TYR A 5 8.06 -26.11 -21.98
N PHE A 6 8.36 -26.67 -20.81
CA PHE A 6 7.93 -26.12 -19.54
C PHE A 6 8.46 -24.69 -19.48
N LEU A 7 7.62 -23.71 -19.83
CA LEU A 7 7.83 -22.31 -19.49
C LEU A 7 7.75 -22.23 -17.97
N ASN A 8 8.86 -22.53 -17.31
CA ASN A 8 9.04 -22.37 -15.88
C ASN A 8 8.69 -20.91 -15.53
N PRO A 9 7.75 -20.64 -14.59
CA PRO A 9 7.30 -19.28 -14.27
C PRO A 9 8.33 -18.50 -13.44
N LEU A 10 9.62 -18.57 -13.80
CA LEU A 10 10.73 -17.87 -13.13
C LEU A 10 10.62 -16.34 -13.17
N PHE A 11 9.68 -15.78 -13.95
CA PHE A 11 9.46 -14.33 -14.07
C PHE A 11 8.18 -13.84 -13.41
N LEU A 12 7.36 -14.71 -12.83
CA LEU A 12 6.14 -14.32 -12.12
C LEU A 12 6.50 -13.93 -10.69
N LYS A 13 6.81 -12.64 -10.50
CA LYS A 13 6.94 -12.06 -9.16
C LYS A 13 5.61 -12.21 -8.41
N PRO A 14 5.64 -12.62 -7.12
CA PRO A 14 4.42 -12.77 -6.36
C PRO A 14 3.75 -11.39 -6.25
N LYS A 15 2.43 -11.35 -6.46
CA LYS A 15 1.65 -10.12 -6.39
C LYS A 15 0.92 -10.06 -5.07
N LEU A 16 0.97 -8.89 -4.45
CA LEU A 16 0.14 -8.55 -3.31
C LEU A 16 -1.30 -8.32 -3.76
N SER A 17 -2.27 -8.91 -3.06
CA SER A 17 -3.69 -8.69 -3.32
C SER A 17 -4.24 -7.57 -2.42
N LEU A 18 -5.16 -6.77 -2.96
CA LEU A 18 -5.80 -5.69 -2.20
C LEU A 18 -6.53 -6.18 -0.93
N PRO A 19 -7.26 -7.32 -0.93
CA PRO A 19 -7.89 -7.82 0.29
C PRO A 19 -6.91 -8.11 1.44
N GLU A 20 -5.69 -8.57 1.13
CA GLU A 20 -4.65 -8.79 2.14
C GLU A 20 -4.17 -7.47 2.76
N ILE A 21 -4.04 -6.43 1.93
CA ILE A 21 -3.68 -5.08 2.39
C ILE A 21 -4.77 -4.53 3.30
N ILE A 22 -6.03 -4.61 2.87
CA ILE A 22 -7.18 -4.12 3.64
C ILE A 22 -7.27 -4.85 4.98
N LYS A 23 -7.12 -6.18 4.98
CA LYS A 23 -7.13 -6.97 6.22
C LYS A 23 -6.02 -6.51 7.18
N PHE A 24 -4.79 -6.37 6.69
CA PHE A 24 -3.66 -5.90 7.50
C PHE A 24 -3.90 -4.49 8.06
N LEU A 25 -4.40 -3.56 7.25
CA LEU A 25 -4.66 -2.18 7.69
C LEU A 25 -5.80 -2.11 8.71
N ASN A 26 -6.84 -2.93 8.56
CA ASN A 26 -7.92 -3.04 9.55
C ASN A 26 -7.39 -3.53 10.91
N GLU A 27 -6.50 -4.52 10.93
CA GLU A 27 -5.82 -4.98 12.16
C GLU A 27 -5.00 -3.85 12.81
N LYS A 28 -4.44 -2.95 12.00
CA LYS A 28 -3.70 -1.76 12.45
C LYS A 28 -4.56 -0.52 12.70
N LYS A 29 -5.88 -0.63 12.57
CA LYS A 29 -6.84 0.48 12.67
C LYS A 29 -6.47 1.66 11.77
N CYS A 30 -6.11 1.38 10.52
CA CYS A 30 -5.75 2.38 9.52
C CYS A 30 -6.65 2.27 8.29
N SER A 31 -7.02 3.42 7.73
CA SER A 31 -7.70 3.55 6.45
C SER A 31 -6.69 3.44 5.30
N PHE A 32 -7.07 2.76 4.21
CA PHE A 32 -6.19 2.57 3.06
C PHE A 32 -6.05 3.86 2.23
N ILE A 33 -4.82 4.26 1.93
CA ILE A 33 -4.52 5.43 1.08
C ILE A 33 -3.90 5.00 -0.25
N GLU A 34 -2.72 4.37 -0.21
CA GLU A 34 -2.07 3.85 -1.41
C GLU A 34 -1.17 2.64 -1.10
N TYR A 35 -0.88 1.84 -2.12
CA TYR A 35 0.27 0.92 -2.09
C TYR A 35 1.02 0.96 -3.41
N LYS A 36 2.33 0.72 -3.37
CA LYS A 36 3.20 0.69 -4.56
C LYS A 36 4.42 -0.19 -4.37
N ASN A 37 5.05 -0.57 -5.46
CA ASN A 37 6.36 -1.21 -5.41
C ASN A 37 7.43 -0.22 -4.91
N LEU A 38 8.47 -0.74 -4.24
CA LEU A 38 9.59 0.10 -3.80
C LEU A 38 10.34 0.70 -5.00
N ASN A 39 10.63 1.99 -4.91
CA ASN A 39 11.48 2.68 -5.87
C ASN A 39 12.98 2.34 -5.64
N LYS A 40 13.87 2.80 -6.52
CA LYS A 40 15.31 2.49 -6.42
C LYS A 40 15.93 2.97 -5.11
N ASN A 41 15.56 4.16 -4.64
CA ASN A 41 16.10 4.76 -3.43
C ASN A 41 15.58 4.06 -2.17
N GLU A 42 14.29 3.71 -2.14
CA GLU A 42 13.66 2.94 -1.06
C GLU A 42 14.30 1.54 -0.93
N LYS A 43 14.64 0.89 -2.05
CA LYS A 43 15.36 -0.39 -2.05
C LYS A 43 16.78 -0.27 -1.50
N GLN A 44 17.47 0.84 -1.74
CA GLN A 44 18.82 1.06 -1.24
C GLN A 44 18.88 1.14 0.29
N ARG A 45 17.78 1.58 0.94
CA ARG A 45 17.66 1.60 2.41
C ARG A 45 17.68 0.21 3.03
N ASN A 46 17.44 -0.85 2.24
CA ASN A 46 17.50 -2.24 2.66
C ASN A 46 16.74 -2.54 3.96
N ILE A 47 15.48 -2.13 4.01
CA ILE A 47 14.63 -2.17 5.21
C ILE A 47 14.49 -3.58 5.78
N PHE A 48 14.55 -4.60 4.91
CA PHE A 48 14.47 -6.02 5.27
C PHE A 48 15.84 -6.68 5.50
N ASN A 49 16.94 -5.91 5.53
CA ASN A 49 18.30 -6.40 5.75
C ASN A 49 18.70 -7.56 4.81
N HIS A 50 18.31 -7.49 3.54
CA HIS A 50 18.68 -8.49 2.56
C HIS A 50 20.20 -8.54 2.36
N THR A 51 20.77 -9.73 2.43
CA THR A 51 22.17 -9.98 2.10
C THR A 51 22.39 -9.83 0.59
N LYS A 52 23.35 -8.99 0.19
CA LYS A 52 23.74 -8.83 -1.21
C LYS A 52 24.50 -10.07 -1.68
N GLY A 53 24.05 -10.71 -2.76
CA GLY A 53 24.74 -11.84 -3.39
C GLY A 53 23.80 -12.94 -3.91
N PHE A 54 24.36 -13.94 -4.60
CA PHE A 54 23.65 -15.16 -4.96
C PHE A 54 23.58 -16.08 -3.74
N THR A 55 22.49 -16.02 -2.98
CA THR A 55 22.17 -17.03 -1.96
C THR A 55 21.28 -18.11 -2.58
N ILE A 56 21.37 -19.35 -2.07
CA ILE A 56 20.53 -20.47 -2.53
C ILE A 56 19.04 -20.15 -2.33
N GLU A 57 18.71 -19.34 -1.32
CA GLU A 57 17.37 -18.82 -1.06
C GLU A 57 16.82 -17.99 -2.23
N ASN A 58 17.67 -17.21 -2.92
CA ASN A 58 17.25 -16.40 -4.08
C ASN A 58 16.88 -17.24 -5.31
N VAL A 59 17.26 -18.52 -5.34
CA VAL A 59 16.90 -19.45 -6.44
C VAL A 59 15.58 -20.17 -6.14
N ILE A 60 15.22 -20.32 -4.86
CA ILE A 60 14.06 -21.10 -4.42
C ILE A 60 12.83 -20.21 -4.20
N TYR A 61 13.05 -18.93 -3.87
CA TYR A 61 11.99 -17.98 -3.54
C TYR A 61 11.95 -16.80 -4.49
N ALA A 62 10.75 -16.49 -4.98
CA ALA A 62 10.46 -15.22 -5.65
C ALA A 62 10.07 -14.17 -4.59
N LYS A 63 10.62 -12.97 -4.70
CA LYS A 63 10.41 -11.87 -3.73
C LYS A 63 9.82 -10.63 -4.40
N SER A 64 8.91 -9.95 -3.70
CA SER A 64 8.34 -8.66 -4.07
C SER A 64 8.24 -7.76 -2.86
N GLU A 65 8.67 -6.51 -3.00
CA GLU A 65 8.65 -5.53 -1.92
C GLU A 65 7.69 -4.38 -2.25
N TYR A 66 6.91 -3.98 -1.26
CA TYR A 66 5.88 -2.97 -1.37
C TYR A 66 5.99 -1.94 -0.25
N LYS A 67 5.55 -0.73 -0.55
CA LYS A 67 5.21 0.33 0.39
C LYS A 67 3.70 0.43 0.46
N ILE A 68 3.14 0.40 1.66
CA ILE A 68 1.72 0.60 1.95
C ILE A 68 1.62 1.87 2.79
N ILE A 69 0.70 2.76 2.44
CA ILE A 69 0.40 3.97 3.21
C ILE A 69 -1.02 3.83 3.75
N GLY A 70 -1.12 3.96 5.07
CA GLY A 70 -2.39 3.98 5.79
C GLY A 70 -2.55 5.30 6.53
N PHE A 71 -3.79 5.66 6.84
CA PHE A 71 -4.13 6.81 7.68
C PHE A 71 -4.78 6.33 8.98
N SER A 72 -4.22 6.70 10.11
CA SER A 72 -4.78 6.42 11.43
C SER A 72 -5.69 7.58 11.83
N GLU A 73 -7.00 7.38 11.79
CA GLU A 73 -7.98 8.40 12.19
C GLU A 73 -7.85 8.77 13.67
N SER A 74 -7.56 7.78 14.53
CA SER A 74 -7.44 8.01 15.97
C SER A 74 -6.22 8.86 16.35
N GLU A 75 -5.14 8.75 15.57
CA GLU A 75 -3.92 9.51 15.80
C GLU A 75 -3.81 10.74 14.87
N ASN A 76 -4.71 10.86 13.90
CA ASN A 76 -4.65 11.83 12.80
C ASN A 76 -3.28 11.85 12.09
N ILE A 77 -2.71 10.67 11.83
CA ILE A 77 -1.42 10.54 11.16
C ILE A 77 -1.41 9.51 10.03
N TYR A 78 -0.65 9.80 8.99
CA TYR A 78 -0.26 8.82 7.98
C TYR A 78 0.87 7.93 8.51
N LYS A 79 0.76 6.63 8.21
CA LYS A 79 1.73 5.59 8.55
C LYS A 79 2.24 4.93 7.27
N ILE A 80 3.50 4.50 7.29
CA ILE A 80 4.10 3.70 6.22
C ILE A 80 4.36 2.31 6.75
N PHE A 81 3.91 1.31 6.00
CA PHE A 81 4.22 -0.09 6.24
C PHE A 81 4.98 -0.63 5.03
N TRP A 82 6.18 -1.12 5.28
CA TRP A 82 6.99 -1.85 4.33
C TRP A 82 6.58 -3.30 4.35
N LEU A 83 6.34 -3.90 3.19
CA LEU A 83 6.02 -5.31 3.05
C LEU A 83 7.03 -6.02 2.16
N ASN A 84 7.58 -7.13 2.65
CA ASN A 84 8.27 -8.11 1.83
C ASN A 84 7.38 -9.35 1.67
N LEU A 85 7.09 -9.70 0.41
CA LEU A 85 6.30 -10.85 0.02
C LEU A 85 7.24 -11.89 -0.60
N GLU A 86 7.36 -13.05 0.05
CA GLU A 86 8.14 -14.17 -0.43
C GLU A 86 7.23 -15.33 -0.82
N SER A 87 7.50 -15.94 -1.97
CA SER A 87 6.76 -17.10 -2.47
C SER A 87 7.72 -18.16 -2.96
N SER A 88 7.60 -19.38 -2.43
CA SER A 88 8.37 -20.51 -2.93
C SER A 88 7.91 -20.89 -4.35
N LEU A 89 8.88 -21.22 -5.22
CA LEU A 89 8.63 -21.69 -6.59
C LEU A 89 8.11 -23.14 -6.68
N ARG A 90 7.86 -23.81 -5.54
CA ARG A 90 7.32 -25.18 -5.51
C ARG A 90 5.81 -25.17 -5.79
N LEU A 91 5.27 -26.26 -6.35
CA LEU A 91 3.83 -26.41 -6.73
C LEU A 91 2.82 -26.18 -5.59
N PHE A 92 3.26 -26.29 -4.33
CA PHE A 92 2.49 -25.94 -3.11
C PHE A 92 3.27 -24.94 -2.26
N GLY A 93 3.89 -23.97 -2.93
CA GLY A 93 4.84 -23.04 -2.32
C GLY A 93 4.24 -22.28 -1.16
N LYS A 94 4.96 -22.25 -0.05
CA LYS A 94 4.63 -21.39 1.10
C LYS A 94 4.76 -19.93 0.65
N ARG A 95 3.76 -19.13 1.03
CA ARG A 95 3.72 -17.69 0.83
C ARG A 95 3.85 -17.01 2.18
N GLU A 96 4.78 -16.08 2.31
CA GLU A 96 5.05 -15.36 3.55
C GLU A 96 4.98 -13.84 3.32
N LEU A 97 4.34 -13.14 4.25
CA LEU A 97 4.15 -11.69 4.25
C LEU A 97 4.84 -11.11 5.50
N ASN A 98 5.88 -10.31 5.29
CA ASN A 98 6.66 -9.70 6.36
C ASN A 98 6.47 -8.18 6.36
N PHE A 99 5.83 -7.65 7.40
CA PHE A 99 5.53 -6.24 7.52
C PHE A 99 6.47 -5.54 8.52
N ILE A 100 6.94 -4.35 8.16
CA ILE A 100 7.74 -3.46 9.02
C ILE A 100 7.11 -2.08 8.98
N GLU A 101 6.76 -1.52 10.14
CA GLU A 101 6.29 -0.14 10.25
C GLU A 101 7.48 0.82 10.20
N GLU A 102 7.36 1.88 9.39
CA GLU A 102 8.36 2.94 9.30
C GLU A 102 8.40 3.77 10.58
N LYS A 103 9.62 4.10 11.03
CA LYS A 103 9.85 4.93 12.22
C LYS A 103 10.73 6.14 11.93
N ASP A 104 11.26 6.25 10.72
CA ASP A 104 12.04 7.38 10.25
C ASP A 104 11.17 8.66 10.23
N SER A 105 11.49 9.59 11.14
CA SER A 105 10.69 10.79 11.35
C SER A 105 10.69 11.72 10.14
N GLU A 106 11.79 11.80 9.40
CA GLU A 106 11.89 12.69 8.23
C GLU A 106 10.94 12.21 7.13
N LEU A 107 10.94 10.91 6.85
CA LEU A 107 10.03 10.32 5.87
C LEU A 107 8.57 10.41 6.27
N LEU A 108 8.27 10.27 7.56
CA LEU A 108 6.90 10.44 8.05
C LEU A 108 6.46 11.90 7.92
N ILE A 109 7.32 12.87 8.20
CA ILE A 109 7.02 14.31 7.99
C ILE A 109 6.80 14.60 6.49
N GLU A 110 7.66 14.09 5.60
CA GLU A 110 7.47 14.26 4.15
C GLU A 110 6.15 13.65 3.67
N LEU A 111 5.81 12.47 4.17
CA LEU A 111 4.54 11.81 3.88
C LEU A 111 3.36 12.65 4.33
N GLN A 112 3.41 13.17 5.56
CA GLN A 112 2.42 14.09 6.08
C GLN A 112 2.28 15.27 5.14
N ASN A 113 3.36 15.99 4.83
CA ASN A 113 3.32 17.13 3.92
C ASN A 113 2.75 16.79 2.53
N LYS A 114 3.01 15.58 2.02
CA LYS A 114 2.51 15.13 0.72
C LYS A 114 1.00 14.88 0.71
N TYR A 115 0.47 14.25 1.77
CA TYR A 115 -0.93 13.85 1.85
C TYR A 115 -1.81 14.82 2.65
N ASN A 116 -1.21 15.74 3.40
CA ASN A 116 -1.86 16.82 4.11
C ASN A 116 -2.27 17.95 3.14
N LYS A 117 -2.85 17.56 2.00
CA LYS A 117 -3.80 18.42 1.29
C LYS A 117 -5.01 18.51 2.21
N GLU A 118 -5.52 19.71 2.46
CA GLU A 118 -6.71 19.94 3.29
C GLU A 118 -7.78 18.88 2.97
N ILE A 119 -7.95 17.91 3.86
CA ILE A 119 -9.12 17.05 3.83
C ILE A 119 -10.25 17.96 4.30
N ILE A 120 -10.96 18.56 3.35
CA ILE A 120 -12.19 19.28 3.65
C ILE A 120 -13.20 18.20 4.02
N ILE A 121 -13.33 17.92 5.32
CA ILE A 121 -14.36 17.04 5.83
C ILE A 121 -15.69 17.78 5.65
N VAL A 122 -16.36 17.51 4.52
CA VAL A 122 -17.68 18.08 4.20
C VAL A 122 -18.71 17.34 5.05
N THR A 123 -18.98 17.85 6.25
CA THR A 123 -19.96 17.24 7.17
C THR A 123 -21.34 17.86 7.04
N ASP A 124 -21.42 19.17 6.78
CA ASP A 124 -22.69 19.89 6.80
C ASP A 124 -22.80 20.98 5.72
N LYS A 125 -21.71 21.42 5.07
CA LYS A 125 -21.72 22.56 4.14
C LYS A 125 -20.89 22.36 2.88
N CYS A 126 -21.45 22.80 1.75
CA CYS A 126 -20.79 22.75 0.46
C CYS A 126 -19.55 23.63 0.42
N PRO A 127 -18.38 23.10 -0.01
CA PRO A 127 -17.17 23.91 -0.08
C PRO A 127 -17.28 25.03 -1.14
N ALA A 128 -18.03 24.81 -2.22
CA ALA A 128 -18.22 25.81 -3.28
C ALA A 128 -19.19 26.94 -2.90
N CYS A 129 -20.35 26.63 -2.31
CA CYS A 129 -21.42 27.61 -2.10
C CYS A 129 -21.85 27.81 -0.64
N LYS A 130 -21.21 27.12 0.32
CA LYS A 130 -21.46 27.18 1.76
C LYS A 130 -22.88 26.80 2.21
N ASN A 131 -23.73 26.27 1.32
CA ASN A 131 -25.07 25.78 1.66
C ASN A 131 -25.02 24.43 2.35
N GLY A 132 -26.04 24.15 3.14
CA GLY A 132 -26.20 22.89 3.85
C GLY A 132 -26.19 21.69 2.90
N ILE A 133 -25.42 20.65 3.20
CA ILE A 133 -25.42 19.36 2.51
C ILE A 133 -25.78 18.27 3.52
N LEU A 134 -26.65 17.35 3.12
CA LEU A 134 -26.93 16.14 3.90
C LEU A 134 -25.86 15.08 3.64
N THR A 135 -25.46 14.32 4.67
CA THR A 135 -24.38 13.30 4.62
C THR A 135 -24.51 12.22 3.53
N ASN A 136 -25.67 12.12 2.88
CA ASN A 136 -25.97 11.10 1.87
C ASN A 136 -26.06 11.68 0.45
N GLU A 137 -25.77 12.96 0.27
CA GLU A 137 -25.85 13.65 -1.03
C GLU A 137 -24.52 13.53 -1.80
N ILE A 138 -24.60 12.94 -2.99
CA ILE A 138 -23.47 12.81 -3.93
C ILE A 138 -23.24 14.08 -4.76
N GLU A 139 -24.14 15.05 -4.67
CA GLU A 139 -24.11 16.31 -5.42
C GLU A 139 -24.75 17.43 -4.59
N CYS A 140 -24.13 18.61 -4.55
CA CYS A 140 -24.71 19.77 -3.92
C CYS A 140 -25.85 20.34 -4.77
N LYS A 141 -27.09 20.23 -4.30
CA LYS A 141 -28.30 20.75 -4.97
C LYS A 141 -28.28 22.24 -5.30
N SER A 142 -27.45 23.02 -4.62
CA SER A 142 -27.38 24.47 -4.81
C SER A 142 -26.42 24.92 -5.90
N CYS A 143 -25.33 24.17 -6.13
CA CYS A 143 -24.29 24.59 -7.07
C CYS A 143 -23.82 23.48 -8.03
N GLY A 144 -24.42 22.29 -7.97
CA GLY A 144 -24.11 21.16 -8.84
C GLY A 144 -22.70 20.56 -8.64
N LEU A 145 -22.07 20.83 -7.49
CA LEU A 145 -20.76 20.26 -7.18
C LEU A 145 -20.94 18.78 -6.85
N ASN A 146 -20.27 17.89 -7.59
CA ASN A 146 -20.22 16.47 -7.26
C ASN A 146 -19.32 16.21 -6.05
N LEU A 147 -19.91 15.60 -5.02
CA LEU A 147 -19.31 15.25 -3.74
C LEU A 147 -19.01 13.75 -3.77
N VAL A 148 -17.92 13.40 -4.45
CA VAL A 148 -17.50 12.00 -4.58
C VAL A 148 -16.78 11.60 -3.29
N ALA A 149 -17.36 10.62 -2.59
CA ALA A 149 -16.77 9.96 -1.43
C ALA A 149 -15.60 9.04 -1.84
#